data_AF-A0A380E150-F1
#
_entry.id   AF-A0A380E150-F1
#
_cell.length_a   1.000
_cell.length_b   1.000
_cell.length_c   1.000
_cell.angle_alpha   90.00
_cell.angle_beta   90.00
_cell.angle_gamma   90.00
#
_symmetry.space_group_name_H-M   'P 1'
#
loop_
_entity.id
_entity.type
_entity.pdbx_description
1 polymer ?
#
loop_
_entity_poly.entity_id
_entity_poly.type
_entity_poly.pdbx_seq_one_letter_code
_entity_poly.pdbx_strand_id
1 'polypeptide(L)'
;MRNNIKDINFQLYHYAQENAEYKGMGTTCVCALVFEKSVVIANVGDSRAYVINSRQIEQITSDHSFVNHLVLTGQITPEEAFTHPTT
;
A
#
# COMPACT_ATOMS: atom_id res chain seq x y z
N MET A 1 -12.29 -9.39 2.43
CA MET A 1 -11.19 -8.42 2.67
C MET A 1 -11.63 -6.98 2.53
N ARG A 2 -12.15 -6.53 1.38
CA ARG A 2 -12.53 -5.11 1.16
C ARG A 2 -13.40 -4.52 2.27
N ASN A 3 -14.51 -5.17 2.62
CA ASN A 3 -15.44 -4.65 3.64
C ASN A 3 -14.78 -4.55 5.01
N ASN A 4 -14.11 -5.62 5.47
CA ASN A 4 -13.38 -5.60 6.74
C ASN A 4 -12.32 -4.50 6.81
N ILE A 5 -11.54 -4.28 5.73
CA ILE A 5 -10.52 -3.22 5.71
C ILE A 5 -11.18 -1.83 5.80
N LYS A 6 -12.32 -1.63 5.13
CA LYS A 6 -13.08 -0.37 5.24
C LYS A 6 -13.60 -0.14 6.65
N ASP A 7 -14.16 -1.17 7.28
CA ASP A 7 -14.71 -1.07 8.63
C ASP A 7 -13.60 -0.81 9.66
N ILE A 8 -12.46 -1.50 9.54
CA ILE A 8 -11.27 -1.25 10.39
C ILE A 8 -10.75 0.16 10.19
N ASN A 9 -10.64 0.64 8.95
CA ASN A 9 -10.20 2.00 8.68
C ASN A 9 -11.14 3.05 9.28
N PHE A 10 -12.45 2.82 9.22
CA PHE A 10 -13.44 3.69 9.84
C PHE A 10 -13.28 3.73 11.37
N GLN A 11 -13.10 2.57 12.00
CA GLN A 11 -12.84 2.51 13.45
C GLN A 11 -11.54 3.20 13.83
N LEU A 12 -10.45 2.98 13.07
CA LEU A 12 -9.16 3.62 13.31
C LEU A 12 -9.24 5.14 13.18
N TYR A 13 -9.97 5.63 12.17
CA TYR A 13 -10.23 7.06 11.99
C TYR A 13 -10.92 7.67 13.21
N HIS A 14 -12.00 7.06 13.70
CA HIS A 14 -12.69 7.54 14.89
C HIS A 14 -11.80 7.50 16.14
N TYR A 15 -11.08 6.40 16.34
CA TYR A 15 -10.16 6.24 17.47
C TYR A 15 -9.03 7.29 17.45
N ALA A 16 -8.46 7.60 16.29
CA ALA A 16 -7.46 8.66 16.14
C ALA A 16 -8.03 10.06 16.43
N GLN A 17 -9.30 10.30 16.11
CA GLN A 17 -9.94 11.60 16.32
C GLN A 17 -10.38 11.83 17.78
N GLU A 18 -10.79 10.77 18.47
CA GLU A 18 -11.26 10.83 19.86
C GLU A 18 -10.11 10.89 20.87
N ASN A 19 -8.91 10.41 20.51
CA ASN A 19 -7.73 10.42 21.37
C ASN A 19 -6.73 11.49 20.91
N ALA A 20 -6.60 12.56 21.69
CA ALA A 20 -5.74 13.70 21.34
C ALA A 20 -4.27 13.31 21.10
N GLU A 21 -3.77 12.31 21.85
CA GLU A 21 -2.41 11.76 21.69
C GLU A 21 -2.18 11.03 20.36
N TYR A 22 -3.26 10.56 19.73
CA TYR A 22 -3.22 9.76 18.50
C TYR A 22 -3.76 10.51 17.29
N LYS A 23 -4.00 11.83 17.42
CA LYS A 23 -4.56 12.64 16.35
C LYS A 23 -3.71 12.59 15.09
N GLY A 24 -4.34 12.20 13.98
CA GLY A 24 -3.67 12.08 12.68
C GLY A 24 -2.90 10.77 12.48
N MET A 25 -2.94 9.82 13.41
CA MET A 25 -2.31 8.52 13.19
C MET A 25 -2.99 7.75 12.05
N GLY A 26 -2.21 6.89 11.42
CA GLY A 26 -2.66 5.99 10.37
C GLY A 26 -1.58 4.94 10.11
N THR A 27 -1.93 3.93 9.33
CA THR A 27 -0.98 2.90 8.91
C THR A 27 -1.28 2.45 7.49
N THR A 28 -0.25 1.97 6.81
CA THR A 28 -0.42 1.15 5.61
C THR A 28 -0.99 -0.22 5.99
N CYS A 29 -1.52 -0.94 5.00
CA CYS A 29 -2.00 -2.30 5.17
C CYS A 29 -1.85 -3.07 3.85
N VAL A 30 -1.05 -4.14 3.86
CA VAL A 30 -1.01 -5.15 2.80
C VAL A 30 -1.41 -6.49 3.41
N CYS A 31 -2.38 -7.18 2.80
CA CYS A 31 -2.94 -8.43 3.28
C CYS A 31 -3.02 -9.45 2.16
N ALA A 32 -2.83 -10.74 2.49
CA ALA A 32 -2.95 -11.85 1.56
C ALA A 32 -3.87 -12.94 2.13
N LEU A 33 -4.89 -13.33 1.35
CA LEU A 33 -5.65 -14.57 1.59
C LEU A 33 -5.13 -15.66 0.67
N VAL A 34 -4.63 -16.74 1.28
CA VAL A 34 -4.01 -17.87 0.58
C VAL A 34 -5.06 -18.94 0.30
N PHE A 35 -5.10 -19.39 -0.95
CA PHE A 35 -5.85 -20.55 -1.43
C PHE A 35 -4.85 -21.58 -1.99
N GLU A 36 -5.31 -22.80 -2.26
CA GLU A 36 -4.44 -23.91 -2.69
C GLU A 36 -3.53 -23.56 -3.88
N LYS A 37 -4.04 -22.78 -4.85
CA LYS A 37 -3.33 -22.44 -6.11
C LYS A 37 -3.30 -20.95 -6.41
N SER A 38 -3.75 -20.11 -5.49
CA SER A 38 -3.84 -18.67 -5.72
C SER A 38 -3.76 -17.89 -4.42
N VAL A 39 -3.44 -16.60 -4.54
CA VAL A 39 -3.47 -15.64 -3.44
C VAL A 39 -4.29 -14.44 -3.85
N VAL A 40 -5.13 -13.95 -2.95
CA VAL A 40 -5.85 -12.69 -3.14
C VAL A 40 -5.21 -11.65 -2.26
N ILE A 41 -4.77 -10.53 -2.85
CA ILE A 41 -4.08 -9.45 -2.15
C ILE A 41 -4.99 -8.23 -2.02
N ALA A 42 -4.94 -7.57 -0.87
CA ALA A 42 -5.52 -6.24 -0.65
C ALA A 42 -4.41 -5.29 -0.17
N ASN A 43 -4.33 -4.09 -0.75
CA ASN A 43 -3.31 -3.09 -0.43
C ASN A 43 -3.90 -1.70 -0.19
N VAL A 44 -3.45 -1.04 0.86
CA VAL A 44 -3.69 0.37 1.18
C VAL A 44 -2.38 0.99 1.64
N GLY A 45 -1.82 1.88 0.83
CA GLY A 45 -0.55 2.55 1.13
C GLY A 45 0.54 2.10 0.17
N ASP A 46 1.78 2.29 0.57
CA ASP A 46 3.01 2.03 -0.18
C ASP A 46 3.77 0.79 0.33
N SER A 47 3.19 0.04 1.26
CA SER A 47 3.63 -1.33 1.54
C SER A 47 3.37 -2.24 0.34
N ARG A 48 4.16 -3.32 0.21
CA ARG A 48 4.25 -4.07 -1.05
C ARG A 48 4.07 -5.56 -0.88
N ALA A 49 3.52 -6.22 -1.90
CA ALA A 49 3.53 -7.67 -2.04
C ALA A 49 4.24 -8.06 -3.35
N TYR A 50 5.06 -9.11 -3.27
CA TYR A 50 5.84 -9.63 -4.40
C TYR A 50 5.63 -11.12 -4.58
N VAL A 51 5.72 -11.59 -5.82
CA VAL A 51 5.92 -13.00 -6.16
C VAL A 51 7.33 -13.16 -6.72
N ILE A 52 8.04 -14.17 -6.24
CA ILE A 52 9.46 -14.40 -6.57
C ILE A 52 9.63 -15.84 -7.05
N ASN A 53 10.33 -16.02 -8.17
CA ASN A 53 10.83 -17.31 -8.61
C ASN A 53 12.30 -17.18 -9.06
N SER A 54 12.89 -18.26 -9.57
CA SER A 54 14.30 -18.27 -9.97
C SER A 54 14.68 -17.34 -11.12
N ARG A 55 13.69 -16.78 -11.84
CA ARG A 55 13.90 -15.93 -13.02
C ARG A 55 13.45 -14.50 -12.82
N GLN A 56 12.46 -14.25 -11.96
CA GLN A 56 11.85 -12.93 -11.81
C GLN A 56 11.39 -12.64 -10.38
N ILE A 57 11.38 -11.35 -10.08
CA ILE A 57 10.66 -10.75 -8.97
C ILE A 57 9.59 -9.83 -9.59
N GLU A 58 8.34 -10.02 -9.19
CA GLU A 58 7.22 -9.23 -9.69
C GLU A 58 6.49 -8.58 -8.52
N GLN A 59 6.35 -7.25 -8.56
CA GLN A 59 5.54 -6.51 -7.60
C GLN A 59 4.07 -6.61 -8.00
N ILE A 60 3.24 -7.17 -7.13
CA ILE A 60 1.81 -7.36 -7.40
C ILE A 60 0.99 -6.12 -7.04
N THR A 61 1.46 -5.34 -6.06
CA THR A 61 0.80 -4.12 -5.57
C THR A 61 1.34 -2.88 -6.26
N SER A 62 0.52 -1.85 -6.41
CA SER A 62 0.98 -0.50 -6.78
C SER A 62 1.02 0.37 -5.54
N ASP A 63 2.12 1.10 -5.35
CA ASP A 63 2.28 1.99 -4.20
C ASP A 63 1.31 3.16 -4.29
N HIS A 64 0.62 3.46 -3.19
CA HIS A 64 -0.19 4.67 -3.07
C HIS A 64 0.67 5.86 -2.58
N SER A 65 1.79 6.10 -3.26
CA SER A 65 2.72 7.21 -2.98
C SER A 65 2.62 8.30 -4.05
N PHE A 66 3.03 9.52 -3.69
CA PHE A 66 3.05 10.65 -4.62
C PHE A 66 4.00 10.40 -5.80
N VAL A 67 5.21 9.90 -5.52
CA VAL A 67 6.21 9.62 -6.56
C VAL A 67 5.72 8.54 -7.54
N ASN A 68 5.01 7.52 -7.05
CA ASN A 68 4.43 6.50 -7.94
C ASN A 68 3.31 7.08 -8.81
N HIS A 69 2.52 8.04 -8.32
CA HIS A 69 1.56 8.76 -9.15
C HIS A 69 2.24 9.57 -10.29
N LEU A 70 3.38 10.21 -10.00
CA LEU A 70 4.16 10.91 -11.03
C LEU A 70 4.70 9.95 -12.09
N VAL A 71 5.19 8.77 -11.69
CA VAL A 71 5.62 7.71 -12.62
C VAL A 71 4.46 7.24 -13.49
N LEU A 72 3.32 6.92 -12.88
CA LEU A 72 2.14 6.43 -13.61
C LEU A 72 1.55 7.46 -14.58
N THR A 73 1.75 8.75 -14.31
CA THR A 73 1.33 9.85 -15.20
C THR A 73 2.40 10.28 -16.20
N GLY A 74 3.57 9.62 -16.20
CA GLY A 74 4.68 9.89 -17.12
C GLY A 74 5.41 11.21 -16.85
N GLN A 75 5.27 11.77 -15.65
CA GLN A 75 5.93 13.02 -15.27
C GLN A 75 7.40 12.80 -14.88
N ILE A 76 7.72 11.64 -14.31
CA ILE A 76 9.08 11.20 -13.97
C ILE A 76 9.26 9.72 -14.35
N THR A 77 10.50 9.28 -14.53
CA THR A 77 10.81 7.86 -14.75
C THR A 77 10.83 7.08 -13.42
N PRO A 78 10.73 5.74 -13.45
CA PRO A 78 10.92 4.91 -12.25
C PRO A 78 12.27 5.13 -11.56
N GLU A 79 13.33 5.40 -12.32
CA GLU A 79 14.67 5.69 -11.79
C GLU A 79 14.73 7.05 -11.09
N GLU A 80 14.07 8.06 -11.65
CA GLU A 80 13.94 9.39 -11.02
C GLU A 80 13.12 9.30 -9.74
N ALA A 81 12.05 8.48 -9.73
CA ALA A 81 11.25 8.24 -8.54
C ALA A 81 12.04 7.61 -7.40
N PHE A 82 13.07 6.80 -7.68
CA PHE A 82 13.91 6.21 -6.63
C PHE A 82 14.80 7.23 -5.92
N THR A 83 15.17 8.32 -6.60
CA THR A 83 16.06 9.37 -6.07
C THR A 83 15.33 10.68 -5.75
N HIS A 84 14.00 10.71 -5.91
CA HIS A 84 13.20 11.90 -5.66
C HIS A 84 13.29 12.30 -4.17
N PRO A 85 13.38 13.60 -3.84
CA PRO A 85 13.56 14.09 -2.46
C PRO A 85 12.40 13.77 -1.49
N THR A 86 11.31 13.21 -1.99
CA THR A 86 10.12 12.82 -1.22
C THR A 86 9.80 11.32 -1.35
N THR A 87 10.81 10.52 -1.67
CA THR A 87 10.75 9.05 -1.68
C THR A 87 11.01 8.49 -0.28
#